data_AF-A0A6L5F746-F1
#
_entry.id   AF-A0A6L5F746-F1
#
_cell.length_a   1.000
_cell.length_b   1.000
_cell.length_c   1.000
_cell.angle_alpha   90.00
_cell.angle_beta   90.00
_cell.angle_gamma   90.00
#
_symmetry.space_group_name_H-M   'P 1'
#
loop_
_entity.id
_entity.type
_entity.pdbx_description
1 polymer ?
#
loop_
_entity_poly.entity_id
_entity_poly.type
_entity_poly.pdbx_seq_one_letter_code
_entity_poly.pdbx_strand_id
1 'polypeptide(L)'
;MATLTRRLQVLLDEERFERLSDLADRRGTTVAVLVREALDRSYPRDGIAAAEAADRFLARPPRDLGEWQQHKEEIEDSLLRR
;
A
#
# COMPACT_ATOMS: atom_id res chain seq x y z
N MET A 1 13.73 1.99 -2.95
CA MET A 1 13.41 3.21 -2.15
C MET A 1 13.69 4.43 -3.02
N ALA A 2 12.73 5.33 -3.20
CA ALA A 2 12.95 6.55 -3.97
C ALA A 2 13.75 7.58 -3.14
N THR A 3 14.68 8.27 -3.77
CA THR A 3 15.44 9.36 -3.14
C THR A 3 14.52 10.53 -2.81
N LEU A 4 14.53 10.99 -1.55
CA LEU A 4 13.75 12.14 -1.11
C LEU A 4 14.48 13.44 -1.50
N THR A 5 13.89 14.24 -2.39
CA THR A 5 14.55 15.42 -2.98
C THR A 5 13.96 16.78 -2.54
N ARG A 6 12.83 16.78 -1.84
CA ARG A 6 12.10 18.00 -1.40
C ARG A 6 11.68 17.88 0.06
N ARG A 7 11.72 19.00 0.79
CA ARG A 7 11.24 19.10 2.18
C ARG A 7 9.88 19.79 2.23
N LEU A 8 8.96 19.20 3.00
CA LEU A 8 7.64 19.75 3.31
C LEU A 8 7.66 20.29 4.75
N GLN A 9 7.09 21.48 4.96
CA GLN A 9 6.84 22.06 6.29
C GLN A 9 5.33 22.30 6.41
N VAL A 10 4.70 21.71 7.44
CA VAL A 10 3.26 21.83 7.71
C VAL A 10 3.10 22.15 9.19
N LEU A 11 2.31 23.17 9.50
CA LEU A 11 1.92 23.48 10.87
C LEU A 11 0.69 22.65 11.25
N LEU A 12 0.76 22.01 12.41
CA LEU A 12 -0.32 21.24 13.01
C LEU A 12 -0.68 21.88 14.34
N ASP A 13 -1.92 21.70 14.78
CA ASP A 13 -2.26 21.92 16.18
C ASP A 13 -1.64 20.83 17.07
N GLU A 14 -1.61 21.10 18.37
CA GLU A 14 -0.99 20.21 19.36
C GLU A 14 -1.60 18.81 19.31
N GLU A 15 -2.94 18.71 19.32
CA GLU A 15 -3.65 17.43 19.34
C GLU A 15 -3.28 16.55 18.13
N ARG A 16 -3.22 17.13 16.93
CA ARG A 16 -2.82 16.37 15.73
C ARG A 16 -1.36 15.94 15.79
N PHE A 17 -0.48 16.79 16.31
CA PHE A 17 0.94 16.48 16.43
C PHE A 17 1.19 15.35 17.45
N GLU A 18 0.53 15.40 18.60
CA GLU A 18 0.58 14.35 19.63
C GLU A 18 0.10 13.01 19.06
N ARG A 19 -1.07 13.00 18.39
CA ARG A 19 -1.63 11.77 17.79
C ARG A 19 -0.71 11.14 16.75
N LEU A 20 -0.02 11.95 15.94
CA LEU A 20 0.95 11.46 14.96
C LEU A 20 2.23 10.94 15.62
N SER A 21 2.72 11.64 16.65
CA SER A 21 3.91 11.25 17.40
C SER A 21 3.70 9.90 18.10
N ASP A 22 2.60 9.75 18.83
CA ASP A 22 2.21 8.49 19.48
C ASP A 22 2.09 7.33 18.48
N LEU A 23 1.53 7.60 17.30
CA LEU A 23 1.40 6.58 16.26
C LEU A 23 2.77 6.20 15.68
N ALA A 24 3.68 7.16 15.52
CA ALA A 24 5.02 6.93 15.01
C ALA A 24 5.81 6.06 15.99
N ASP A 25 5.74 6.38 17.28
CA ASP A 25 6.41 5.65 18.36
C ASP A 25 5.89 4.21 18.45
N ARG A 26 4.56 4.02 18.46
CA ARG A 26 3.94 2.67 18.48
C ARG A 26 4.34 1.81 17.29
N ARG A 27 4.63 2.42 16.14
CA ARG A 27 5.03 1.71 14.91
C ARG A 27 6.55 1.62 14.72
N GLY A 28 7.35 2.19 15.62
CA GLY A 28 8.80 2.26 15.47
C GLY A 28 9.21 3.02 14.19
N THR A 29 8.45 4.04 13.80
CA THR A 29 8.67 4.82 12.58
C THR A 29 8.72 6.32 12.89
N THR A 30 8.75 7.17 11.87
CA THR A 30 8.75 8.63 12.04
C THR A 30 7.45 9.25 11.54
N VAL A 31 7.10 10.42 12.07
CA VAL A 31 5.99 11.23 11.56
C VAL A 31 6.13 11.45 10.04
N ALA A 32 7.34 11.66 9.55
CA ALA A 32 7.59 11.84 8.12
C ALA A 32 7.24 10.60 7.28
N VAL A 33 7.42 9.38 7.80
CA VAL A 33 6.98 8.14 7.13
C VAL A 33 5.46 8.09 7.11
N LEU A 34 4.80 8.35 8.24
CA LEU A 34 3.32 8.34 8.31
C LEU A 34 2.69 9.35 7.35
N VAL A 35 3.24 10.56 7.25
CA VAL A 35 2.76 11.57 6.30
C VAL A 35 2.91 11.09 4.86
N ARG A 36 4.02 10.45 4.50
CA ARG A 36 4.20 9.88 3.15
C ARG A 36 3.22 8.74 2.88
N GLU A 37 3.02 7.82 3.81
CA GLU A 37 2.04 6.74 3.69
C GLU A 37 0.61 7.27 3.52
N ALA A 38 0.26 8.32 4.27
CA ALA A 38 -1.03 8.97 4.16
C ALA A 38 -1.22 9.64 2.78
N LEU A 39 -0.18 10.29 2.26
CA LEU A 39 -0.17 10.87 0.92
C LEU A 39 -0.34 9.80 -0.15
N ASP A 40 0.44 8.72 -0.11
CA ASP A 40 0.36 7.63 -1.10
C ASP A 40 -1.02 6.96 -1.10
N ARG A 41 -1.64 6.83 0.08
CA ARG A 41 -3.00 6.29 0.22
C ARG A 41 -4.09 7.23 -0.29
N SER A 42 -3.94 8.53 -0.04
CA SER A 42 -4.95 9.53 -0.39
C SER A 42 -4.85 9.99 -1.85
N TYR A 43 -3.64 9.94 -2.42
CA TYR A 43 -3.32 10.42 -3.77
C TYR A 43 -2.44 9.38 -4.49
N PRO A 44 -3.00 8.22 -4.86
CA PRO A 44 -2.26 7.20 -5.60
C PRO A 44 -1.78 7.74 -6.95
N ARG A 45 -0.51 7.51 -7.28
CA ARG A 45 0.16 8.13 -8.45
C ARG A 45 -0.45 7.74 -9.79
N ASP A 46 -0.79 6.46 -9.97
CA ASP A 46 -1.08 5.89 -11.29
C ASP A 46 -2.25 4.88 -11.29
N GLY A 47 -3.10 4.89 -10.25
CA GLY A 47 -4.06 3.81 -10.03
C GLY A 47 -5.41 4.26 -9.48
N ILE A 48 -6.42 3.46 -9.80
CA ILE A 48 -7.71 3.44 -9.12
C ILE A 48 -7.50 3.36 -7.60
N ALA A 49 -8.33 4.07 -6.83
CA ALA A 49 -8.26 4.04 -5.38
C ALA A 49 -8.31 2.59 -4.89
N ALA A 50 -7.64 2.27 -3.76
CA ALA A 50 -7.63 0.91 -3.23
C ALA A 50 -9.05 0.34 -3.03
N ALA A 51 -10.00 1.20 -2.64
CA ALA A 51 -11.43 0.84 -2.55
C ALA A 51 -12.00 0.44 -3.93
N GLU A 52 -11.77 1.25 -4.96
CA GLU A 52 -12.22 0.95 -6.32
C GLU A 52 -11.56 -0.32 -6.88
N ALA A 53 -10.28 -0.56 -6.59
CA ALA A 53 -9.58 -1.79 -6.95
C ALA A 53 -10.22 -3.02 -6.29
N ALA A 54 -10.56 -2.91 -5.00
CA ALA A 54 -11.26 -3.94 -4.26
C ALA A 54 -12.66 -4.19 -4.84
N ASP A 55 -13.43 -3.14 -5.12
CA ASP A 55 -14.77 -3.25 -5.71
C ASP A 55 -14.71 -3.94 -7.08
N ARG A 56 -13.77 -3.54 -7.94
CA ARG A 56 -13.56 -4.18 -9.25
C ARG A 56 -13.13 -5.64 -9.13
N PHE A 57 -12.34 -5.99 -8.12
CA PHE A 57 -11.94 -7.37 -7.86
C PHE A 57 -13.13 -8.21 -7.38
N LEU A 58 -13.91 -7.69 -6.44
CA LEU A 58 -15.09 -8.36 -5.87
C LEU A 58 -16.25 -8.47 -6.86
N ALA A 59 -16.36 -7.56 -7.83
CA ALA A 59 -17.37 -7.62 -8.89
C ALA A 59 -17.09 -8.72 -9.93
N ARG A 60 -15.93 -9.38 -9.90
CA ARG A 60 -15.63 -10.48 -10.82
C ARG A 60 -16.44 -11.72 -10.46
N PRO A 61 -16.94 -12.49 -11.44
CA PRO A 61 -17.61 -13.74 -11.15
C PRO A 61 -16.65 -14.70 -10.41
N PRO A 62 -17.15 -15.50 -9.46
CA PRO A 62 -16.36 -16.53 -8.82
C PRO A 62 -15.69 -17.40 -9.87
N ARG A 63 -14.39 -17.57 -9.74
CA ARG A 63 -13.59 -18.40 -10.65
C ARG A 63 -13.21 -19.66 -9.92
N ASP A 64 -13.49 -20.79 -10.54
CA ASP A 64 -12.89 -22.04 -10.11
C ASP A 64 -11.38 -21.96 -10.40
N LEU A 65 -10.60 -22.06 -9.34
CA LEU A 65 -9.15 -22.08 -9.41
C LEU A 65 -8.63 -23.52 -9.40
N GLY A 66 -9.46 -24.55 -9.45
CA GLY A 66 -9.01 -25.93 -9.44
C GLY A 66 -8.09 -26.25 -8.24
N GLU A 67 -7.17 -27.20 -8.44
CA GLU A 67 -6.31 -27.69 -7.38
C GLU A 67 -5.03 -26.88 -7.23
N TRP A 68 -4.64 -26.60 -5.98
CA TRP A 68 -3.43 -25.85 -5.66
C TRP A 68 -2.16 -26.41 -6.33
N GLN A 69 -2.05 -27.75 -6.40
CA GLN A 69 -0.89 -28.41 -6.96
C GLN A 69 -0.66 -28.06 -8.44
N GLN A 70 -1.74 -27.94 -9.22
CA GLN A 70 -1.67 -27.60 -10.65
C GLN A 70 -1.17 -26.16 -10.85
N HIS A 71 -1.71 -25.20 -10.09
CA HIS A 71 -1.27 -23.80 -10.19
C HIS A 71 0.18 -23.59 -9.75
N LYS A 72 0.62 -24.32 -8.72
CA LYS A 72 1.99 -24.25 -8.27
C LYS A 72 2.94 -24.69 -9.39
N GLU A 73 2.66 -25.82 -10.02
CA GLU A 73 3.43 -26.35 -11.16
C GLU A 73 3.44 -25.37 -12.33
N GLU A 74 2.29 -24.78 -12.69
CA GLU A 74 2.20 -23.77 -13.75
C GLU A 74 3.05 -22.52 -13.47
N ILE A 75 3.03 -22.02 -12.22
CA ILE A 75 3.83 -20.86 -11.80
C ILE A 75 5.31 -21.19 -11.86
N GLU A 76 5.73 -22.33 -11.31
CA GLU A 76 7.14 -22.77 -11.33
C GLU A 76 7.65 -22.93 -12.76
N ASP A 77 6.87 -23.56 -13.64
CA ASP A 77 7.15 -23.66 -15.08
C ASP A 77 7.32 -22.30 -15.76
N SER A 78 6.46 -21.34 -15.43
CA SER A 78 6.49 -20.00 -16.02
C SER A 78 7.74 -19.21 -15.63
N LEU A 79 8.26 -19.45 -14.42
CA LEU A 79 9.46 -18.81 -13.90
C LEU A 79 10.74 -19.41 -14.51
N LEU A 80 10.71 -20.71 -14.87
CA LEU A 80 11.82 -21.41 -15.53
C LEU A 80 11.95 -21.10 -17.02
N ARG A 81 10.90 -20.54 -17.66
CA ARG A 81 10.90 -20.14 -19.08
C ARG A 81 11.39 -18.70 -19.33
N ARG A 82 11.95 -18.03 -18.33
CA ARG A 82 12.60 -16.71 -18.44
C ARG A 82 14.10 -16.84 -18.71
#